data_AF-M0M5W4-F1
#
_entry.id   AF-M0M5W4-F1
#
_cell.length_a   1.000
_cell.length_b   1.000
_cell.length_c   1.000
_cell.angle_alpha   90.00
_cell.angle_beta   90.00
_cell.angle_gamma   90.00
#
_symmetry.space_group_name_H-M   'P 1'
#
loop_
_entity.id
_entity.type
_entity.pdbx_description
1 polymer ?
#
loop_
_entity_poly.entity_id
_entity_poly.type
_entity_poly.pdbx_seq_one_letter_code
_entity_poly.pdbx_strand_id
1 'polypeptide(L)'
;METRKVQVTGGSTYTVSLPKAWATDHGIEAGSEVEFYPEDDSLLLAPRREDAATEGTLDVTGLEGAELTRAVVTMYVSGFDVITLETASVDAAQRRAIREATQGLVGLEVIEETADRVTLQDLLDSSELSVHNAITRMRLVALTMLGDAVTALREADADLADDVTQRDDDVDRLWYMTARVFRSVLRDPNAATEVGLPRETCFDYHSSARQLERVADHATKIAEVAPTIDGVSEAVAAALDALHTEAATVVETAMDAFLAEDADEAVRLANEAMANIDAVDEAAREADSLFRDLEPKRAQQLGLVVDSLSRTADYGGNIAERAMQKAAPRP
;
A
#
# COMPACT_ATOMS: atom_id res chain seq x y z
N MET A 1 -13.84 -0.13 33.55
CA MET A 1 -12.96 1.05 33.57
C MET A 1 -12.52 1.30 34.99
N GLU A 2 -11.24 1.12 35.27
CA GLU A 2 -10.67 1.34 36.61
C GLU A 2 -9.97 2.71 36.61
N THR A 3 -10.24 3.54 37.62
CA THR A 3 -9.65 4.89 37.72
C THR A 3 -8.64 4.98 38.85
N ARG A 4 -7.69 5.90 38.70
CA ARG A 4 -6.64 6.18 39.68
C ARG A 4 -6.56 7.68 39.92
N LYS A 5 -6.29 8.05 41.17
CA LYS A 5 -5.98 9.43 41.52
C LYS A 5 -4.49 9.66 41.30
N VAL A 6 -4.17 10.75 40.61
CA VAL A 6 -2.80 11.25 40.54
C VAL A 6 -2.40 11.77 41.94
N GLN A 7 -1.21 11.41 42.38
CA GLN A 7 -0.61 11.85 43.64
C GLN A 7 0.61 12.73 43.34
N VAL A 8 0.94 13.65 44.24
CA VAL A 8 2.16 14.46 44.14
C VAL A 8 3.17 13.94 45.14
N THR A 9 4.35 13.56 44.66
CA THR A 9 5.47 13.07 45.48
C THR A 9 6.67 13.98 45.28
N GLY A 10 7.39 14.31 46.37
CA GLY A 10 8.59 15.16 46.30
C GLY A 10 8.35 16.62 45.90
N GLY A 11 7.09 17.07 45.78
CA GLY A 11 6.71 18.45 45.48
C GLY A 11 6.68 18.82 43.99
N SER A 12 7.24 18.00 43.09
CA SER A 12 7.32 18.28 41.65
C SER A 12 6.96 17.09 40.76
N THR A 13 6.80 15.88 41.29
CA THR A 13 6.54 14.68 40.50
C THR A 13 5.13 14.18 40.73
N TYR A 14 4.42 13.95 39.63
CA TYR A 14 3.12 13.28 39.63
C TYR A 14 3.32 11.76 39.57
N THR A 15 2.58 11.02 40.39
CA THR A 15 2.62 9.57 40.45
C THR A 15 1.21 9.00 40.32
N VAL A 16 1.07 7.88 39.63
CA VAL A 16 -0.18 7.12 39.48
C VAL A 16 0.12 5.65 39.70
N SER A 17 -0.74 4.94 40.43
CA SER A 17 -0.53 3.52 40.70
C SER A 17 -1.05 2.66 39.54
N LEU A 18 -0.20 1.77 39.04
CA LEU A 18 -0.59 0.82 37.99
C LEU A 18 -1.64 -0.19 38.52
N PRO A 19 -2.57 -0.66 37.67
CA PRO A 19 -3.46 -1.77 38.02
C PRO A 19 -2.64 -3.03 38.36
N LYS A 20 -2.86 -3.59 39.56
CA LYS A 20 -2.06 -4.71 40.06
C LYS A 20 -2.14 -5.95 39.17
N ALA A 21 -3.33 -6.28 38.67
CA ALA A 21 -3.53 -7.41 37.77
C ALA A 21 -2.69 -7.23 36.50
N TRP A 22 -2.83 -6.10 35.83
CA TRP A 22 -2.06 -5.78 34.62
C TRP A 22 -0.55 -5.81 34.87
N ALA A 23 -0.06 -5.19 35.95
CA ALA A 23 1.36 -5.22 36.29
C ALA A 23 1.87 -6.65 36.51
N THR A 24 1.09 -7.50 37.19
CA THR A 24 1.46 -8.90 37.44
C THR A 24 1.49 -9.72 36.15
N ASP A 25 0.47 -9.55 35.29
CA ASP A 25 0.36 -10.27 34.01
C ASP A 25 1.50 -9.92 33.04
N HIS A 26 2.08 -8.72 33.18
CA HIS A 26 3.19 -8.23 32.35
C HIS A 26 4.55 -8.29 33.09
N GLY A 27 4.63 -8.98 34.23
CA GLY A 27 5.88 -9.18 34.96
C GLY A 27 6.53 -7.90 35.50
N ILE A 28 5.73 -6.84 35.74
CA ILE A 28 6.20 -5.57 36.29
C ILE A 28 6.30 -5.70 37.81
N GLU A 29 7.52 -5.57 38.31
CA GLU A 29 7.86 -5.62 39.73
C GLU A 29 8.51 -4.30 40.17
N ALA A 30 8.84 -4.19 41.46
CA ALA A 30 9.54 -3.02 41.97
C ALA A 30 10.93 -2.92 41.31
N GLY A 31 11.17 -1.84 40.59
CA GLY A 31 12.41 -1.61 39.84
C GLY A 31 12.33 -1.92 38.35
N SER A 32 11.21 -2.49 37.86
CA SER A 32 10.95 -2.59 36.41
C SER A 32 10.83 -1.20 35.79
N GLU A 33 11.39 -1.05 34.60
CA GLU A 33 11.22 0.16 33.80
C GLU A 33 9.97 0.06 32.91
N VAL A 34 9.29 1.19 32.75
CA VAL A 34 8.15 1.35 31.84
C VAL A 34 8.40 2.56 30.98
N GLU A 35 7.91 2.50 29.75
CA GLU A 35 8.01 3.57 28.79
C GLU A 35 6.65 4.26 28.65
N PHE A 36 6.72 5.55 28.34
CA PHE A 36 5.54 6.39 28.17
C PHE A 36 5.56 6.95 26.75
N TYR A 37 4.48 6.73 26.02
CA TYR A 37 4.28 7.25 24.67
C TYR A 37 3.14 8.26 24.70
N PRO A 38 3.46 9.56 24.65
CA PRO A 38 2.44 10.61 24.59
C PRO A 38 1.77 10.59 23.21
N GLU A 39 0.44 10.57 23.19
CA GLU A 39 -0.39 10.68 21.98
C GLU A 39 -1.46 11.74 22.25
N ASP A 40 -1.21 12.99 21.83
CA ASP A 40 -2.08 14.15 22.07
C ASP A 40 -2.50 14.31 23.55
N ASP A 41 -3.74 13.97 23.90
CA ASP A 41 -4.29 14.05 25.26
C ASP A 41 -4.15 12.74 26.07
N SER A 42 -3.60 11.70 25.45
CA SER A 42 -3.44 10.36 25.98
C SER A 42 -1.97 10.05 26.27
N LEU A 43 -1.76 9.16 27.24
CA LEU A 43 -0.43 8.67 27.61
C LEU A 43 -0.47 7.14 27.67
N LEU A 44 0.11 6.50 26.66
CA LEU A 44 0.25 5.05 26.64
C LEU A 44 1.43 4.65 27.50
N LEU A 45 1.26 3.60 28.30
CA LEU A 45 2.31 3.02 29.11
C LEU A 45 2.52 1.58 28.65
N ALA A 46 3.78 1.20 28.42
CA ALA A 46 4.17 -0.18 28.16
C ALA A 46 5.37 -0.57 29.03
N PRO A 47 5.54 -1.86 29.35
CA PRO A 47 6.81 -2.35 29.88
C PRO A 47 7.93 -2.03 28.89
N ARG A 48 9.09 -1.57 29.38
CA ARG A 48 10.26 -1.40 28.53
C ARG A 48 10.66 -2.76 27.97
N ARG A 49 10.70 -2.90 26.65
CA ARG A 49 11.27 -4.05 25.96
C ARG A 49 12.71 -3.70 25.59
N GLU A 50 13.63 -4.64 25.74
CA GLU A 50 14.89 -4.55 24.99
C GLU A 50 14.52 -4.65 23.51
N ASP A 51 15.23 -3.93 22.63
CA ASP A 51 15.03 -3.92 21.17
C ASP A 51 15.27 -5.34 20.61
N ALA A 52 14.28 -6.20 20.77
CA ALA A 52 14.29 -7.56 20.29
C ALA A 52 13.52 -7.56 18.97
N ALA A 53 14.17 -8.05 17.92
CA ALA A 53 13.56 -8.25 16.62
C ALA A 53 12.26 -9.06 16.75
N THR A 54 11.24 -8.68 16.01
CA THR A 54 9.97 -9.42 15.96
C THR A 54 10.18 -10.69 15.14
N GLU A 55 10.38 -11.82 15.81
CA GLU A 55 10.61 -13.11 15.16
C GLU A 55 9.32 -13.90 14.92
N GLY A 56 9.24 -14.60 13.78
CA GLY A 56 8.13 -15.47 13.44
C GLY A 56 8.56 -16.70 12.68
N THR A 57 7.93 -17.84 12.95
CA THR A 57 8.19 -19.12 12.27
C THR A 57 6.94 -19.58 11.55
N LEU A 58 7.09 -20.08 10.32
CA LEU A 58 6.01 -20.61 9.50
C LEU A 58 6.40 -21.96 8.90
N ASP A 59 5.56 -22.98 9.11
CA ASP A 59 5.67 -24.26 8.40
C ASP A 59 5.20 -24.09 6.95
N VAL A 60 6.11 -24.31 6.01
CA VAL A 60 5.89 -24.20 4.56
C VAL A 60 5.80 -25.56 3.86
N THR A 61 5.58 -26.63 4.63
CA THR A 61 5.41 -27.98 4.09
C THR A 61 4.25 -28.02 3.10
N GLY A 62 4.55 -28.38 1.84
CA GLY A 62 3.57 -28.47 0.76
C GLY A 62 3.16 -27.14 0.13
N LEU A 63 3.77 -26.01 0.53
CA LEU A 63 3.58 -24.73 -0.16
C LEU A 63 4.54 -24.62 -1.35
N GLU A 64 3.99 -24.27 -2.52
CA GLU A 64 4.75 -24.13 -3.76
C GLU A 64 4.37 -22.85 -4.51
N GLY A 65 5.29 -22.33 -5.33
CA GLY A 65 5.08 -21.18 -6.21
C GLY A 65 4.38 -20.01 -5.53
N ALA A 66 3.24 -19.59 -6.09
CA ALA A 66 2.48 -18.44 -5.61
C ALA A 66 1.93 -18.60 -4.17
N GLU A 67 1.68 -19.81 -3.68
CA GLU A 67 1.25 -20.02 -2.29
C GLU A 67 2.37 -19.69 -1.32
N LEU A 68 3.59 -20.12 -1.64
CA LEU A 68 4.79 -19.81 -0.86
C LEU A 68 5.13 -18.31 -0.93
N THR A 69 5.05 -17.70 -2.11
CA THR A 69 5.23 -16.25 -2.27
C THR A 69 4.26 -15.48 -1.38
N ARG A 70 2.96 -15.81 -1.41
CA ARG A 70 1.94 -15.18 -0.55
C ARG A 70 2.22 -15.37 0.93
N ALA A 71 2.73 -16.53 1.34
CA ALA A 71 3.11 -16.80 2.71
C ALA A 71 4.25 -15.88 3.18
N VAL A 72 5.30 -15.73 2.37
CA VAL A 72 6.42 -14.81 2.65
C VAL A 72 5.94 -13.37 2.74
N VAL A 73 5.19 -12.89 1.74
CA VAL A 73 4.61 -11.55 1.73
C VAL A 73 3.72 -11.33 2.96
N THR A 74 2.91 -12.32 3.35
CA THR A 74 2.04 -12.21 4.54
C THR A 74 2.85 -12.01 5.82
N MET A 75 3.93 -12.78 6.00
CA MET A 75 4.82 -12.62 7.14
C MET A 75 5.51 -11.25 7.11
N TYR A 76 6.01 -10.82 5.95
CA TYR A 76 6.63 -9.51 5.78
C TYR A 76 5.67 -8.36 6.11
N VAL A 77 4.48 -8.31 5.49
CA VAL A 77 3.53 -7.22 5.75
C VAL A 77 3.03 -7.32 7.20
N SER A 78 3.05 -8.50 7.82
CA SER A 78 2.75 -8.65 9.25
C SER A 78 3.84 -8.08 10.17
N GLY A 79 4.92 -7.46 9.68
CA GLY A 79 5.87 -6.77 10.56
C GLY A 79 6.84 -7.69 11.29
N PHE A 80 7.06 -8.92 10.82
CA PHE A 80 8.15 -9.77 11.34
C PHE A 80 9.49 -9.27 10.79
N ASP A 81 10.45 -9.05 11.68
CA ASP A 81 11.82 -8.63 11.36
C ASP A 81 12.70 -9.83 11.02
N VAL A 82 12.40 -10.99 11.62
CA VAL A 82 13.03 -12.27 11.28
C VAL A 82 11.94 -13.29 10.98
N ILE A 83 11.97 -13.87 9.78
CA ILE A 83 11.00 -14.86 9.31
C ILE A 83 11.73 -16.17 9.09
N THR A 84 11.39 -17.20 9.86
CA THR A 84 11.90 -18.56 9.66
C THR A 84 10.86 -19.40 8.94
N LEU A 85 11.18 -19.90 7.76
CA LEU A 85 10.35 -20.81 6.99
C LEU A 85 10.87 -22.24 7.20
N GLU A 86 10.06 -23.13 7.75
CA GLU A 86 10.47 -24.50 8.08
C GLU A 86 9.75 -25.55 7.23
N THR A 87 10.45 -26.61 6.85
CA THR A 87 9.89 -27.78 6.14
C THR A 87 10.81 -28.99 6.33
N ALA A 88 10.31 -30.20 6.09
CA ALA A 88 11.12 -31.42 6.18
C ALA A 88 12.33 -31.39 5.23
N SER A 89 12.17 -30.80 4.04
CA SER A 89 13.28 -30.49 3.14
C SER A 89 12.91 -29.38 2.16
N VAL A 90 13.71 -28.31 2.11
CA VAL A 90 13.54 -27.21 1.17
C VAL A 90 14.04 -27.66 -0.21
N ASP A 91 13.12 -27.78 -1.17
CA ASP A 91 13.47 -28.16 -2.54
C ASP A 91 13.91 -26.96 -3.41
N ALA A 92 14.27 -27.23 -4.66
CA ALA A 92 14.74 -26.19 -5.58
C ALA A 92 13.64 -25.22 -6.04
N ALA A 93 12.39 -25.67 -6.11
CA ALA A 93 11.25 -24.83 -6.49
C ALA A 93 10.88 -23.88 -5.35
N GLN A 94 10.86 -24.38 -4.11
CA GLN A 94 10.66 -23.57 -2.90
C GLN A 94 11.75 -22.52 -2.75
N ARG A 95 13.03 -22.89 -2.93
CA ARG A 95 14.15 -21.91 -2.94
C ARG A 95 13.93 -20.79 -3.96
N ARG A 96 13.50 -21.14 -5.18
CA ARG A 96 13.25 -20.15 -6.24
C ARG A 96 12.10 -19.21 -5.85
N ALA A 97 10.97 -19.76 -5.42
CA ALA A 97 9.81 -18.96 -5.02
C ALA A 97 10.11 -18.04 -3.82
N ILE A 98 10.88 -18.51 -2.82
CA ILE A 98 11.31 -17.68 -1.69
C ILE A 98 12.20 -16.53 -2.18
N ARG A 99 13.16 -16.79 -3.08
CA ARG A 99 14.04 -15.75 -3.63
C ARG A 99 13.28 -14.73 -4.46
N GLU A 100 12.36 -15.17 -5.31
CA GLU A 100 11.47 -14.30 -6.09
C GLU A 100 10.63 -13.41 -5.15
N ALA A 101 10.03 -14.01 -4.12
CA ALA A 101 9.27 -13.26 -3.11
C ALA A 101 10.14 -12.21 -2.39
N THR A 102 11.37 -12.55 -1.99
CA THR A 102 12.27 -11.60 -1.33
C THR A 102 12.67 -10.43 -2.23
N GLN A 103 12.87 -10.67 -3.54
CA GLN A 103 13.24 -9.61 -4.50
C GLN A 103 12.12 -8.56 -4.67
N GLY A 104 10.86 -9.00 -4.61
CA GLY A 104 9.68 -8.13 -4.65
C GLY A 104 9.42 -7.35 -3.35
N LEU A 105 10.23 -7.51 -2.31
CA LEU A 105 10.04 -6.87 -1.01
C LEU A 105 11.19 -5.89 -0.71
N VAL A 106 10.88 -4.75 -0.10
CA VAL A 106 11.92 -3.80 0.32
C VAL A 106 12.58 -4.36 1.58
N GLY A 107 13.91 -4.47 1.59
CA GLY A 107 14.69 -4.77 2.79
C GLY A 107 14.83 -6.23 3.21
N LEU A 108 14.00 -7.11 2.68
CA LEU A 108 13.96 -8.50 3.11
C LEU A 108 15.03 -9.33 2.40
N GLU A 109 15.98 -9.87 3.15
CA GLU A 109 17.10 -10.65 2.63
C GLU A 109 17.14 -12.06 3.22
N VAL A 110 17.63 -13.03 2.44
CA VAL A 110 17.88 -14.38 2.92
C VAL A 110 19.21 -14.40 3.69
N ILE A 111 19.17 -14.64 4.99
CA ILE A 111 20.36 -14.66 5.85
C ILE A 111 20.88 -16.07 6.15
N GLU A 112 20.00 -17.07 6.15
CA GLU A 112 20.36 -18.47 6.39
C GLU A 112 19.53 -19.37 5.48
N GLU A 113 20.18 -20.36 4.89
CA GLU A 113 19.52 -21.39 4.08
C GLU A 113 20.13 -22.75 4.45
N THR A 114 19.32 -23.65 5.01
CA THR A 114 19.71 -25.03 5.34
C THR A 114 18.88 -26.03 4.52
N ALA A 115 19.00 -27.32 4.84
CA ALA A 115 18.20 -28.35 4.19
C ALA A 115 16.72 -28.30 4.61
N ASP A 116 16.42 -27.80 5.81
CA ASP A 116 15.11 -27.88 6.50
C ASP A 116 14.53 -26.51 6.89
N ARG A 117 15.29 -25.41 6.74
CA ARG A 117 14.79 -24.05 6.98
C ARG A 117 15.41 -23.00 6.08
N VAL A 118 14.69 -21.89 5.91
CA VAL A 118 15.19 -20.65 5.33
C VAL A 118 14.85 -19.50 6.28
N THR A 119 15.85 -18.71 6.66
CA THR A 119 15.67 -17.54 7.52
C THR A 119 15.82 -16.28 6.70
N LEU A 120 14.79 -15.44 6.74
CA LEU A 120 14.74 -14.13 6.11
C LEU A 120 14.85 -13.07 7.20
N GLN A 121 15.53 -11.97 6.91
CA GLN A 121 15.65 -10.84 7.83
C GLN A 121 15.33 -9.55 7.10
N ASP A 122 14.49 -8.72 7.71
CA ASP A 122 14.32 -7.33 7.29
C ASP A 122 15.54 -6.52 7.75
N LEU A 123 16.28 -6.00 6.79
CA LEU A 123 17.46 -5.18 7.01
C LEU A 123 17.16 -3.68 6.94
N LEU A 124 15.89 -3.30 6.78
CA LEU A 124 15.51 -1.89 6.77
C LEU A 124 15.41 -1.31 8.17
N ASP A 125 15.89 -0.08 8.27
CA ASP A 125 15.54 0.81 9.37
C ASP A 125 14.24 1.55 9.01
N SER A 126 13.20 1.34 9.82
CA SER A 126 11.88 1.98 9.66
C SER A 126 11.96 3.51 9.73
N SER A 127 12.97 4.07 10.39
CA SER A 127 13.18 5.52 10.51
C SER A 127 13.75 6.16 9.24
N GLU A 128 14.36 5.39 8.35
CA GLU A 128 14.92 5.88 7.08
C GLU A 128 13.88 5.87 5.94
N LEU A 129 12.74 5.20 6.13
CA LEU A 129 11.72 5.02 5.09
C LEU A 129 10.59 6.04 5.21
N SER A 130 10.61 7.00 4.29
CA SER A 130 9.50 7.92 4.13
C SER A 130 8.35 7.26 3.37
N VAL A 131 7.28 6.90 4.07
CA VAL A 131 5.98 6.48 3.49
C VAL A 131 5.46 7.54 2.50
N HIS A 132 5.76 8.81 2.75
CA HIS A 132 5.47 9.91 1.83
C HIS A 132 6.23 9.81 0.49
N ASN A 133 7.51 9.43 0.51
CA ASN A 133 8.25 9.18 -0.73
C ASN A 133 7.72 7.96 -1.47
N ALA A 134 7.32 6.91 -0.73
CA ALA A 134 6.71 5.72 -1.29
C ALA A 134 5.45 6.06 -2.09
N ILE A 135 4.51 6.78 -1.48
CA ILE A 135 3.24 7.11 -2.14
C ILE A 135 3.43 8.04 -3.34
N THR A 136 4.37 9.00 -3.24
CA THR A 136 4.71 9.90 -4.35
C THR A 136 5.28 9.13 -5.54
N ARG A 137 6.14 8.14 -5.27
CA ARG A 137 6.69 7.26 -6.31
C ARG A 137 5.62 6.33 -6.89
N MET A 138 4.75 5.76 -6.06
CA MET A 138 3.61 4.96 -6.53
C MET A 138 2.71 5.77 -7.47
N ARG A 139 2.40 7.03 -7.13
CA ARG A 139 1.62 7.93 -8.00
C ARG A 139 2.28 8.06 -9.37
N LEU A 140 3.57 8.42 -9.40
CA LEU A 140 4.30 8.61 -10.64
C LEU A 140 4.30 7.34 -11.49
N VAL A 141 4.68 6.20 -10.90
CA VAL A 141 4.80 4.94 -11.63
C VAL A 141 3.43 4.47 -12.14
N ALA A 142 2.40 4.44 -11.29
CA ALA A 142 1.07 4.00 -11.67
C ALA A 142 0.44 4.85 -12.80
N LEU A 143 0.60 6.17 -12.76
CA LEU A 143 0.09 7.05 -13.82
C LEU A 143 0.87 6.88 -15.14
N THR A 144 2.20 6.72 -15.07
CA THR A 144 3.00 6.44 -16.27
C THR A 144 2.65 5.09 -16.88
N MET A 145 2.45 4.05 -16.04
CA MET A 145 1.99 2.74 -16.49
C MET A 145 0.65 2.83 -17.19
N LEU A 146 -0.30 3.61 -16.67
CA LEU A 146 -1.62 3.77 -17.27
C LEU A 146 -1.54 4.38 -18.67
N GLY A 147 -0.77 5.46 -18.84
CA GLY A 147 -0.57 6.10 -20.14
C GLY A 147 0.18 5.21 -21.14
N ASP A 148 1.19 4.49 -20.67
CA ASP A 148 1.95 3.54 -21.50
C ASP A 148 1.11 2.33 -21.89
N ALA A 149 0.21 1.85 -21.03
CA ALA A 149 -0.71 0.76 -21.35
C ALA A 149 -1.68 1.14 -22.49
N VAL A 150 -2.22 2.37 -22.46
CA VAL A 150 -3.08 2.90 -23.53
C VAL A 150 -2.27 3.09 -24.82
N THR A 151 -1.02 3.56 -24.70
CA THR A 151 -0.11 3.69 -25.84
C THR A 151 0.20 2.33 -26.46
N ALA A 152 0.54 1.32 -25.65
CA ALA A 152 0.81 -0.04 -26.09
C ALA A 152 -0.37 -0.66 -26.83
N LEU A 153 -1.58 -0.47 -26.31
CA LEU A 153 -2.82 -0.90 -26.94
C LEU A 153 -3.04 -0.22 -28.31
N ARG A 154 -2.80 1.10 -28.41
CA ARG A 154 -2.98 1.88 -29.64
C ARG A 154 -1.98 1.47 -30.72
N GLU A 155 -0.73 1.30 -30.34
CA GLU A 155 0.38 1.02 -31.26
C GLU A 155 0.60 -0.47 -31.52
N ALA A 156 -0.18 -1.34 -30.85
CA ALA A 156 0.02 -2.79 -30.82
C ALA A 156 1.47 -3.16 -30.41
N ASP A 157 2.01 -2.42 -29.44
CA ASP A 157 3.37 -2.57 -28.95
C ASP A 157 3.39 -3.57 -27.78
N ALA A 158 3.74 -4.81 -28.10
CA ALA A 158 3.85 -5.88 -27.11
C ALA A 158 5.03 -5.69 -26.15
N ASP A 159 6.11 -5.03 -26.58
CA ASP A 159 7.27 -4.79 -25.74
C ASP A 159 6.95 -3.74 -24.68
N LEU A 160 6.23 -2.67 -25.05
CA LEU A 160 5.74 -1.67 -24.09
C LEU A 160 4.71 -2.26 -23.12
N ALA A 161 3.83 -3.16 -23.59
CA ALA A 161 2.88 -3.85 -22.72
C ALA A 161 3.56 -4.75 -21.67
N ASP A 162 4.63 -5.45 -22.06
CA ASP A 162 5.43 -6.27 -21.15
C ASP A 162 6.17 -5.38 -20.13
N ASP A 163 6.72 -4.24 -20.56
CA ASP A 163 7.34 -3.26 -19.67
C ASP A 163 6.36 -2.66 -18.64
N VAL A 164 5.12 -2.37 -19.04
CA VAL A 164 4.06 -1.98 -18.08
C VAL A 164 3.84 -3.06 -17.04
N THR A 165 3.72 -4.32 -17.47
CA THR A 165 3.48 -5.45 -16.58
C THR A 165 4.64 -5.64 -15.58
N GLN A 166 5.90 -5.44 -16.02
CA GLN A 166 7.08 -5.52 -15.15
C GLN A 166 7.14 -4.36 -14.13
N ARG A 167 6.68 -3.17 -14.49
CA ARG A 167 6.65 -2.01 -13.58
C ARG A 167 5.61 -2.15 -12.45
N ASP A 168 4.64 -3.04 -12.60
CA ASP A 168 3.67 -3.35 -11.55
C ASP A 168 4.36 -3.87 -10.28
N ASP A 169 5.41 -4.69 -10.44
CA ASP A 169 6.23 -5.21 -9.33
C ASP A 169 6.85 -4.08 -8.49
N ASP A 170 7.23 -2.95 -9.11
CA ASP A 170 7.75 -1.78 -8.39
C ASP A 170 6.67 -1.11 -7.53
N VAL A 171 5.42 -1.05 -8.02
CA VAL A 171 4.28 -0.49 -7.27
C VAL A 171 3.90 -1.41 -6.13
N ASP A 172 3.84 -2.72 -6.41
CA ASP A 172 3.53 -3.78 -5.44
C ASP A 172 4.51 -3.77 -4.27
N ARG A 173 5.80 -3.66 -4.58
CA ARG A 173 6.87 -3.55 -3.59
C ARG A 173 6.69 -2.36 -2.64
N LEU A 174 6.33 -1.18 -3.18
CA LEU A 174 6.09 0.03 -2.38
C LEU A 174 4.79 -0.07 -1.56
N TRP A 175 3.78 -0.74 -2.11
CA TRP A 175 2.53 -1.06 -1.41
C TRP A 175 2.79 -1.96 -0.21
N TYR A 176 3.50 -3.08 -0.38
CA TYR A 176 3.79 -4.01 0.72
C TYR A 176 4.60 -3.35 1.84
N MET A 177 5.58 -2.50 1.48
CA MET A 177 6.35 -1.72 2.45
C MET A 177 5.44 -0.76 3.23
N THR A 178 4.57 -0.02 2.56
CA THR A 178 3.62 0.91 3.20
C THR A 178 2.65 0.18 4.13
N ALA A 179 2.17 -0.99 3.72
CA ALA A 179 1.31 -1.85 4.52
C ALA A 179 2.04 -2.45 5.74
N ARG A 180 3.33 -2.79 5.60
CA ARG A 180 4.18 -3.20 6.72
C ARG A 180 4.32 -2.08 7.75
N VAL A 181 4.71 -0.87 7.32
CA VAL A 181 4.87 0.29 8.21
C VAL A 181 3.57 0.60 8.95
N PHE A 182 2.44 0.63 8.25
CA PHE A 182 1.14 0.86 8.89
C PHE A 182 0.82 -0.19 9.95
N ARG A 183 1.05 -1.48 9.68
CA ARG A 183 0.80 -2.54 10.67
C ARG A 183 1.75 -2.50 11.85
N SER A 184 3.01 -2.10 11.66
CA SER A 184 3.95 -1.87 12.76
C SER A 184 3.44 -0.76 13.69
N VAL A 185 3.02 0.38 13.11
CA VAL A 185 2.42 1.49 13.86
C VAL A 185 1.20 1.04 14.67
N LEU A 186 0.34 0.16 14.15
CA LEU A 186 -0.82 -0.34 14.89
C LEU A 186 -0.47 -1.20 16.11
N ARG A 187 0.68 -1.88 16.11
CA ARG A 187 1.05 -2.87 17.14
C ARG A 187 2.01 -2.30 18.17
N ASP A 188 2.87 -1.39 17.74
CA ASP A 188 3.88 -0.77 18.58
C ASP A 188 3.61 0.73 18.75
N PRO A 189 3.35 1.19 19.99
CA PRO A 189 3.36 2.61 20.34
C PRO A 189 4.62 3.38 19.90
N ASN A 190 5.80 2.75 19.91
CA ASN A 190 7.05 3.40 19.51
C ASN A 190 7.13 3.64 17.99
N ALA A 191 6.61 2.72 17.18
CA ALA A 191 6.73 2.78 15.73
C ALA A 191 6.13 4.06 15.13
N ALA A 192 5.06 4.63 15.72
CA ALA A 192 4.52 5.92 15.28
C ALA A 192 5.53 7.07 15.47
N THR A 193 6.26 7.04 16.58
CA THR A 193 7.29 8.04 16.91
C THR A 193 8.50 7.90 15.99
N GLU A 194 8.94 6.67 15.71
CA GLU A 194 10.06 6.39 14.81
C GLU A 194 9.78 6.79 13.36
N VAL A 195 8.58 6.48 12.86
CA VAL A 195 8.13 6.89 11.52
C VAL A 195 7.91 8.41 11.44
N GLY A 196 7.71 9.08 12.57
CA GLY A 196 7.49 10.52 12.64
C GLY A 196 6.13 10.97 12.09
N LEU A 197 5.14 10.06 12.05
CA LEU A 197 3.79 10.33 11.55
C LEU A 197 2.72 9.90 12.58
N PRO A 198 1.64 10.69 12.76
CA PRO A 198 0.49 10.26 13.55
C PRO A 198 -0.13 8.97 13.00
N ARG A 199 -0.67 8.13 13.87
CA ARG A 199 -1.34 6.86 13.51
C ARG A 199 -2.41 7.04 12.43
N GLU A 200 -3.25 8.07 12.57
CA GLU A 200 -4.30 8.40 11.60
C GLU A 200 -3.71 8.73 10.23
N THR A 201 -2.63 9.50 10.21
CA THR A 201 -1.92 9.83 8.98
C THR A 201 -1.32 8.58 8.33
N CYS A 202 -0.73 7.67 9.10
CA CYS A 202 -0.26 6.37 8.58
C CYS A 202 -1.40 5.56 7.94
N PHE A 203 -2.61 5.60 8.53
CA PHE A 203 -3.80 4.98 7.92
C PHE A 203 -4.18 5.66 6.61
N ASP A 204 -4.13 6.99 6.55
CA ASP A 204 -4.44 7.75 5.35
C ASP A 204 -3.49 7.40 4.19
N TYR A 205 -2.18 7.33 4.46
CA TYR A 205 -1.18 6.89 3.48
C TYR A 205 -1.42 5.45 3.03
N HIS A 206 -1.69 4.53 3.96
CA HIS A 206 -2.00 3.14 3.63
C HIS A 206 -3.27 3.04 2.75
N SER A 207 -4.33 3.76 3.09
CA SER A 207 -5.58 3.75 2.32
C SER A 207 -5.37 4.26 0.89
N SER A 208 -4.60 5.34 0.72
CA SER A 208 -4.33 5.94 -0.59
C SER A 208 -3.34 5.12 -1.41
N ALA A 209 -2.29 4.56 -0.80
CA ALA A 209 -1.36 3.65 -1.45
C ALA A 209 -2.08 2.43 -2.04
N ARG A 210 -3.09 1.89 -1.35
CA ARG A 210 -3.92 0.80 -1.87
C ARG A 210 -4.69 1.20 -3.13
N GLN A 211 -5.14 2.46 -3.24
CA GLN A 211 -5.82 2.92 -4.44
C GLN A 211 -4.84 3.04 -5.61
N LEU A 212 -3.61 3.51 -5.38
CA LEU A 212 -2.58 3.58 -6.42
C LEU A 212 -2.12 2.21 -6.91
N GLU A 213 -1.99 1.21 -6.03
CA GLU A 213 -1.76 -0.19 -6.43
C GLU A 213 -2.87 -0.69 -7.36
N ARG A 214 -4.13 -0.41 -7.04
CA ARG A 214 -5.24 -0.76 -7.94
C ARG A 214 -5.22 -0.02 -9.27
N VAL A 215 -4.70 1.22 -9.33
CA VAL A 215 -4.50 1.91 -10.61
C VAL A 215 -3.45 1.18 -11.44
N ALA A 216 -2.34 0.74 -10.82
CA ALA A 216 -1.31 -0.07 -11.48
C ALA A 216 -1.85 -1.43 -11.98
N ASP A 217 -2.62 -2.15 -11.15
CA ASP A 217 -3.32 -3.38 -11.55
C ASP A 217 -4.16 -3.17 -12.82
N HIS A 218 -4.86 -2.05 -12.91
CA HIS A 218 -5.71 -1.73 -14.06
C HIS A 218 -4.89 -1.29 -15.29
N ALA A 219 -3.74 -0.64 -15.11
CA ALA A 219 -2.80 -0.42 -16.20
C ALA A 219 -2.28 -1.76 -16.76
N THR A 220 -1.92 -2.72 -15.89
CA THR A 220 -1.51 -4.08 -16.30
C THR A 220 -2.63 -4.79 -17.06
N LYS A 221 -3.88 -4.74 -16.58
CA LYS A 221 -5.03 -5.32 -17.32
C LYS A 221 -5.20 -4.73 -18.72
N ILE A 222 -4.95 -3.43 -18.90
CA ILE A 222 -5.00 -2.79 -20.22
C ILE A 222 -3.83 -3.28 -21.09
N ALA A 223 -2.63 -3.34 -20.53
CA ALA A 223 -1.44 -3.82 -21.23
C ALA A 223 -1.60 -5.28 -21.70
N GLU A 224 -2.22 -6.15 -20.89
CA GLU A 224 -2.53 -7.54 -21.26
C GLU A 224 -3.51 -7.64 -22.44
N VAL A 225 -4.33 -6.61 -22.70
CA VAL A 225 -5.21 -6.57 -23.89
C VAL A 225 -4.42 -6.23 -25.15
N ALA A 226 -3.37 -5.41 -25.08
CA ALA A 226 -2.59 -4.94 -26.22
C ALA A 226 -2.14 -6.06 -27.20
N PRO A 227 -1.49 -7.17 -26.75
CA PRO A 227 -1.05 -8.24 -27.65
C PRO A 227 -2.21 -9.06 -28.23
N THR A 228 -3.45 -8.84 -27.78
CA THR A 228 -4.63 -9.63 -28.15
C THR A 228 -5.49 -8.98 -29.23
N ILE A 229 -5.15 -7.75 -29.66
CA ILE A 229 -5.84 -7.01 -30.71
C ILE A 229 -4.86 -6.49 -31.76
N ASP A 230 -5.27 -6.48 -33.04
CA ASP A 230 -4.46 -5.95 -34.14
C ASP A 230 -4.54 -4.41 -34.24
N GLY A 231 -4.28 -3.72 -33.12
CA GLY A 231 -4.40 -2.27 -32.98
C GLY A 231 -5.85 -1.77 -33.02
N VAL A 232 -6.05 -0.44 -32.91
CA VAL A 232 -7.38 0.22 -32.91
C VAL A 232 -7.53 1.23 -34.04
N SER A 233 -8.76 1.60 -34.38
CA SER A 233 -9.00 2.70 -35.33
C SER A 233 -8.64 4.05 -34.69
N GLU A 234 -8.31 5.05 -35.50
CA GLU A 234 -7.99 6.39 -35.02
C GLU A 234 -9.09 7.00 -34.13
N ALA A 235 -10.36 6.76 -34.48
CA ALA A 235 -11.49 7.24 -33.67
C ALA A 235 -11.56 6.55 -32.30
N VAL A 236 -11.27 5.25 -32.22
CA VAL A 236 -11.23 4.52 -30.96
C VAL A 236 -10.01 4.94 -30.15
N ALA A 237 -8.85 5.09 -30.78
CA ALA A 237 -7.64 5.60 -30.13
C ALA A 237 -7.89 6.96 -29.46
N ALA A 238 -8.43 7.93 -30.22
CA ALA A 238 -8.72 9.27 -29.70
C ALA A 238 -9.72 9.25 -28.53
N ALA A 239 -10.74 8.39 -28.58
CA ALA A 239 -11.71 8.25 -27.49
C ALA A 239 -11.08 7.63 -26.23
N LEU A 240 -10.19 6.64 -26.39
CA LEU A 240 -9.45 6.04 -25.27
C LEU A 240 -8.44 7.01 -24.66
N ASP A 241 -7.75 7.80 -25.49
CA ASP A 241 -6.82 8.85 -25.02
C ASP A 241 -7.55 9.94 -24.23
N ALA A 242 -8.74 10.34 -24.68
CA ALA A 242 -9.59 11.29 -23.96
C ALA A 242 -10.02 10.72 -22.60
N LEU A 243 -10.55 9.49 -22.58
CA LEU A 243 -10.95 8.81 -21.35
C LEU A 243 -9.76 8.63 -20.37
N HIS A 244 -8.59 8.25 -20.89
CA HIS A 244 -7.36 8.16 -20.10
C HIS A 244 -7.00 9.51 -19.48
N THR A 245 -7.04 10.59 -20.26
CA THR A 245 -6.69 11.93 -19.79
C THR A 245 -7.59 12.36 -18.63
N GLU A 246 -8.90 12.16 -18.76
CA GLU A 246 -9.85 12.48 -17.69
C GLU A 246 -9.61 11.61 -16.44
N ALA A 247 -9.43 10.30 -16.62
CA ALA A 247 -9.19 9.38 -15.50
C ALA A 247 -7.87 9.67 -14.75
N ALA A 248 -6.78 9.95 -15.49
CA ALA A 248 -5.49 10.33 -14.92
C ALA A 248 -5.60 11.66 -14.16
N THR A 249 -6.33 12.64 -14.72
CA THR A 249 -6.55 13.95 -14.07
C THR A 249 -7.24 13.78 -12.72
N VAL A 250 -8.27 12.92 -12.61
CA VAL A 250 -8.93 12.64 -11.31
C VAL A 250 -7.93 12.14 -10.27
N VAL A 251 -7.08 11.17 -10.64
CA VAL A 251 -6.07 10.61 -9.72
C VAL A 251 -5.00 11.63 -9.35
N GLU A 252 -4.51 12.42 -10.32
CA GLU A 252 -3.52 13.47 -10.09
C GLU A 252 -4.03 14.54 -9.13
N THR A 253 -5.22 15.11 -9.40
CA THR A 253 -5.83 16.12 -8.56
C THR A 253 -6.15 15.58 -7.17
N ALA A 254 -6.63 14.33 -7.06
CA ALA A 254 -6.88 13.68 -5.78
C ALA A 254 -5.59 13.49 -4.96
N MET A 255 -4.49 13.13 -5.61
CA MET A 255 -3.19 13.01 -4.93
C MET A 255 -2.62 14.37 -4.53
N ASP A 256 -2.81 15.41 -5.34
CA ASP A 256 -2.45 16.78 -4.96
C ASP A 256 -3.26 17.24 -3.73
N ALA A 257 -4.56 16.94 -3.70
CA ALA A 257 -5.42 17.17 -2.53
C ALA A 257 -4.91 16.42 -1.29
N PHE A 258 -4.56 15.15 -1.45
CA PHE A 258 -4.10 14.29 -0.36
C PHE A 258 -2.79 14.80 0.27
N LEU A 259 -1.86 15.24 -0.58
CA LEU A 259 -0.53 15.72 -0.18
C LEU A 259 -0.51 17.19 0.25
N ALA A 260 -1.60 17.94 0.04
CA ALA A 260 -1.70 19.32 0.48
C ALA A 260 -1.53 19.47 2.01
N GLU A 261 -0.75 20.48 2.40
CA GLU A 261 -0.54 20.86 3.80
C GLU A 261 -1.68 21.76 4.32
N ASP A 262 -2.23 22.61 3.45
CA ASP A 262 -3.34 23.49 3.77
C ASP A 262 -4.69 22.77 3.62
N ALA A 263 -5.53 22.85 4.66
CA ALA A 263 -6.79 22.12 4.72
C ALA A 263 -7.84 22.64 3.73
N ASP A 264 -7.91 23.97 3.52
CA ASP A 264 -8.86 24.57 2.58
C ASP A 264 -8.49 24.19 1.14
N GLU A 265 -7.18 24.18 0.84
CA GLU A 265 -6.67 23.72 -0.44
C GLU A 265 -6.93 22.23 -0.70
N ALA A 266 -6.66 21.38 0.30
CA ALA A 266 -6.95 19.94 0.22
C ALA A 266 -8.42 19.69 -0.11
N VAL A 267 -9.35 20.38 0.59
CA VAL A 267 -10.79 20.24 0.35
C VAL A 267 -11.17 20.75 -1.03
N ARG A 268 -10.60 21.87 -1.49
CA ARG A 268 -10.87 22.44 -2.82
C ARG A 268 -10.48 21.45 -3.93
N LEU A 269 -9.25 20.95 -3.91
CA LEU A 269 -8.73 20.01 -4.89
C LEU A 269 -9.48 18.66 -4.84
N ALA A 270 -9.84 18.18 -3.66
CA ALA A 270 -10.61 16.94 -3.55
C ALA A 270 -12.01 17.07 -4.17
N ASN A 271 -12.70 18.21 -3.97
CA ASN A 271 -13.97 18.45 -4.64
C ASN A 271 -13.83 18.60 -6.16
N GLU A 272 -12.72 19.18 -6.62
CA GLU A 272 -12.39 19.27 -8.05
C GLU A 272 -12.20 17.88 -8.66
N ALA A 273 -11.41 17.00 -8.02
CA ALA A 273 -11.23 15.62 -8.45
C ALA A 273 -12.56 14.85 -8.53
N MET A 274 -13.44 15.01 -7.53
CA MET A 274 -14.77 14.40 -7.52
C MET A 274 -15.67 14.93 -8.64
N ALA A 275 -15.61 16.23 -8.96
CA ALA A 275 -16.39 16.81 -10.04
C ALA A 275 -15.95 16.33 -11.43
N ASN A 276 -14.66 16.01 -11.59
CA ASN A 276 -14.10 15.50 -12.85
C ASN A 276 -14.56 14.06 -13.18
N ILE A 277 -15.14 13.33 -12.23
CA ILE A 277 -15.70 11.98 -12.49
C ILE A 277 -16.82 12.03 -13.53
N ASP A 278 -17.63 13.11 -13.57
CA ASP A 278 -18.68 13.26 -14.57
C ASP A 278 -18.12 13.32 -16.01
N ALA A 279 -16.91 13.88 -16.19
CA ALA A 279 -16.23 13.94 -17.48
C ALA A 279 -15.71 12.56 -17.92
N VAL A 280 -15.19 11.76 -16.98
CA VAL A 280 -14.80 10.36 -17.21
C VAL A 280 -16.00 9.54 -17.67
N ASP A 281 -17.13 9.70 -17.00
CA ASP A 281 -18.39 9.03 -17.31
C ASP A 281 -18.87 9.31 -18.74
N GLU A 282 -18.74 10.56 -19.19
CA GLU A 282 -19.11 10.95 -20.54
C GLU A 282 -18.12 10.41 -21.59
N ALA A 283 -16.81 10.52 -21.33
CA ALA A 283 -15.78 9.97 -22.20
C ALA A 283 -15.90 8.44 -22.36
N ALA A 284 -16.27 7.73 -21.29
CA ALA A 284 -16.51 6.29 -21.31
C ALA A 284 -17.70 5.93 -22.21
N ARG A 285 -18.82 6.68 -22.11
CA ARG A 285 -20.00 6.48 -22.99
C ARG A 285 -19.67 6.77 -24.45
N GLU A 286 -18.85 7.78 -24.72
CA GLU A 286 -18.39 8.10 -26.07
C GLU A 286 -17.57 6.96 -26.65
N ALA A 287 -16.57 6.45 -25.90
CA ALA A 287 -15.75 5.31 -26.30
C ALA A 287 -16.61 4.05 -26.56
N ASP A 288 -17.50 3.69 -25.63
CA ASP A 288 -18.39 2.53 -25.76
C ASP A 288 -19.32 2.62 -26.98
N SER A 289 -19.74 3.83 -27.37
CA SER A 289 -20.60 4.03 -28.53
C SER A 289 -19.93 3.57 -29.84
N LEU A 290 -18.60 3.65 -29.91
CA LEU A 290 -17.80 3.25 -31.07
C LEU A 290 -17.66 1.72 -31.21
N PHE A 291 -17.99 0.96 -30.16
CA PHE A 291 -17.80 -0.49 -30.16
C PHE A 291 -19.00 -1.27 -30.73
N ARG A 292 -20.15 -0.60 -30.94
CA ARG A 292 -21.43 -1.26 -31.29
C ARG A 292 -21.39 -2.12 -32.55
N ASP A 293 -20.61 -1.70 -33.54
CA ASP A 293 -20.50 -2.38 -34.84
C ASP A 293 -19.23 -3.25 -34.96
N LEU A 294 -18.44 -3.35 -33.88
CA LEU A 294 -17.24 -4.20 -33.86
C LEU A 294 -17.61 -5.67 -33.66
N GLU A 295 -16.69 -6.57 -34.04
CA GLU A 295 -16.84 -7.98 -33.72
C GLU A 295 -16.94 -8.20 -32.20
N PRO A 296 -17.80 -9.12 -31.72
CA PRO A 296 -18.09 -9.27 -30.28
C PRO A 296 -16.86 -9.44 -29.40
N LYS A 297 -15.86 -10.21 -29.86
CA LYS A 297 -14.61 -10.42 -29.11
C LYS A 297 -13.83 -9.11 -28.94
N ARG A 298 -13.73 -8.32 -30.02
CA ARG A 298 -13.02 -7.04 -30.03
C ARG A 298 -13.75 -5.98 -29.20
N ALA A 299 -15.08 -5.92 -29.31
CA ALA A 299 -15.91 -5.05 -28.47
C ALA A 299 -15.74 -5.39 -26.98
N GLN A 300 -15.71 -6.68 -26.61
CA GLN A 300 -15.47 -7.11 -25.24
C GLN A 300 -14.08 -6.68 -24.73
N GLN A 301 -13.02 -6.90 -25.52
CA GLN A 301 -11.65 -6.53 -25.15
C GLN A 301 -11.51 -5.02 -24.91
N LEU A 302 -12.09 -4.19 -25.79
CA LEU A 302 -12.07 -2.73 -25.64
C LEU A 302 -12.96 -2.25 -24.48
N GLY A 303 -14.08 -2.94 -24.22
CA GLY A 303 -14.91 -2.68 -23.04
C GLY A 303 -14.16 -2.91 -21.72
N LEU A 304 -13.23 -3.87 -21.66
CA LEU A 304 -12.37 -4.07 -20.48
C LEU A 304 -11.39 -2.91 -20.27
N VAL A 305 -10.93 -2.28 -21.36
CA VAL A 305 -10.07 -1.09 -21.31
C VAL A 305 -10.86 0.10 -20.78
N VAL A 306 -12.07 0.33 -21.31
CA VAL A 306 -12.97 1.39 -20.81
C VAL A 306 -13.30 1.19 -19.34
N ASP A 307 -13.71 -0.02 -18.93
CA ASP A 307 -13.95 -0.35 -17.51
C ASP A 307 -12.71 -0.07 -16.65
N SER A 308 -11.52 -0.46 -17.11
CA SER A 308 -10.28 -0.22 -16.35
C SER A 308 -9.96 1.26 -16.18
N LEU A 309 -10.15 2.09 -17.21
CA LEU A 309 -9.95 3.53 -17.12
C LEU A 309 -11.01 4.19 -16.20
N SER A 310 -12.27 3.78 -16.28
CA SER A 310 -13.31 4.24 -15.35
C SER A 310 -13.01 3.85 -13.90
N ARG A 311 -12.55 2.62 -13.67
CA ARG A 311 -12.10 2.15 -12.34
C ARG A 311 -10.94 2.96 -11.79
N THR A 312 -10.00 3.36 -12.63
CA THR A 312 -8.92 4.27 -12.23
C THR A 312 -9.47 5.58 -11.66
N ALA A 313 -10.48 6.18 -12.31
CA ALA A 313 -11.12 7.37 -11.79
C ALA A 313 -11.85 7.13 -10.46
N ASP A 314 -12.55 6.00 -10.31
CA ASP A 314 -13.17 5.61 -9.03
C ASP A 314 -12.13 5.56 -7.89
N TYR A 315 -10.94 5.01 -8.16
CA TYR A 315 -9.86 4.96 -7.18
C TYR A 315 -9.30 6.34 -6.87
N GLY A 316 -9.21 7.25 -7.85
CA GLY A 316 -8.92 8.66 -7.63
C GLY A 316 -9.98 9.34 -6.74
N GLY A 317 -11.27 9.06 -6.97
CA GLY A 317 -12.36 9.51 -6.09
C GLY A 317 -12.19 9.05 -4.65
N ASN A 318 -11.84 7.77 -4.42
CA ASN A 318 -11.55 7.26 -3.07
C ASN A 318 -10.37 7.99 -2.40
N ILE A 319 -9.34 8.38 -3.16
CA ILE A 319 -8.22 9.18 -2.65
C ILE A 319 -8.70 10.60 -2.30
N ALA A 320 -9.55 11.21 -3.13
CA ALA A 320 -10.11 12.53 -2.87
C ALA A 320 -10.97 12.55 -1.60
N GLU A 321 -11.80 11.52 -1.38
CA GLU A 321 -12.55 11.36 -0.13
C GLU A 321 -11.62 11.24 1.09
N ARG A 322 -10.52 10.48 0.95
CA ARG A 322 -9.50 10.36 1.99
C ARG A 322 -8.83 11.70 2.28
N ALA A 323 -8.52 12.49 1.25
CA ALA A 323 -7.96 13.82 1.40
C ALA A 323 -8.89 14.76 2.19
N MET A 324 -10.19 14.73 1.91
CA MET A 324 -11.19 15.51 2.67
C MET A 324 -11.27 15.08 4.14
N GLN A 325 -11.19 13.77 4.42
CA GLN A 325 -11.20 13.25 5.78
C GLN A 325 -9.93 13.66 6.55
N LYS A 326 -8.76 13.60 5.90
CA LYS A 326 -7.48 14.05 6.46
C LYS A 326 -7.48 15.56 6.76
N ALA A 327 -8.13 16.36 5.92
CA ALA A 327 -8.23 17.82 6.08
C ALA A 327 -9.29 18.27 7.09
N ALA A 328 -10.20 17.38 7.51
CA ALA A 328 -11.28 17.72 8.42
C ALA A 328 -10.74 18.06 9.83
N PRO A 329 -11.41 18.97 10.58
CA PRO A 329 -11.09 19.20 11.98
C PRO A 329 -11.20 17.91 12.81
N ARG A 330 -10.23 17.69 13.70
CA ARG A 330 -10.24 16.56 14.62
C ARG A 330 -11.34 16.73 15.69
N PRO A 331 -12.08 15.65 16.03
CA PRO A 331 -13.17 15.69 17.01
C PRO A 331 -12.69 15.89 18.45
#